data_AF-A0A225VRR3-F1
#
_entry.id   AF-A0A225VRR3-F1
#
_cell.length_a   1.000
_cell.length_b   1.000
_cell.length_c   1.000
_cell.angle_alpha   90.00
_cell.angle_beta   90.00
_cell.angle_gamma   90.00
#
_symmetry.space_group_name_H-M   'P 1'
#
loop_
_entity.id
_entity.type
_entity.pdbx_description
1 polymer ?
#
loop_
_entity_poly.entity_id
_entity_poly.type
_entity_poly.pdbx_seq_one_letter_code
_entity_poly.pdbx_strand_id
1 'polypeptide(L)'
;MRFKYFVLLVAPLILSSGSADTTTILSVRDQVVDTFSHRSLRIHTKPTEDRAWWSRAPKLLLSIDDMKQLAKEGNSVDDIFKKLDLDKIATKDDKLDDVIDKLKRTMGNNPNIKQFIRYLDEVKAEPPVQTIVSSLDKKYGDEAVAKMLFNARESYRGENKVLAEKMLEAQYVKWYTEKKSTNAVIDLLGIEHKTWYENPFVKIWWEFVQLRAKYISKGILPVQPVEI
;
A
#
# COMPACT_ATOMS: atom_id res chain seq x y z
N MET A 1 9.61 -58.51 -22.96
CA MET A 1 8.20 -58.53 -22.49
C MET A 1 7.72 -57.08 -22.57
N ARG A 2 6.83 -56.60 -23.45
CA ARG A 2 5.63 -57.18 -24.08
C ARG A 2 4.57 -57.66 -23.08
N PHE A 3 3.69 -56.73 -22.70
CA PHE A 3 2.25 -56.92 -22.90
C PHE A 3 1.69 -55.72 -23.68
N LYS A 4 0.88 -56.02 -24.69
CA LYS A 4 0.03 -55.09 -25.44
C LYS A 4 -1.42 -55.37 -25.04
N TYR A 5 -2.35 -54.64 -25.67
CA TYR A 5 -3.79 -54.96 -25.82
C TYR A 5 -4.70 -54.47 -24.67
N PHE A 6 -5.93 -54.02 -24.93
CA PHE A 6 -6.55 -53.70 -26.23
C PHE A 6 -7.53 -52.52 -26.09
N VAL A 7 -7.61 -51.75 -27.17
CA VAL A 7 -8.65 -50.78 -27.54
C VAL A 7 -10.06 -51.25 -27.15
N LEU A 8 -10.90 -50.32 -26.65
CA LEU A 8 -12.31 -50.30 -27.04
C LEU A 8 -12.74 -48.88 -27.41
N LEU A 9 -13.19 -48.78 -28.66
CA LEU A 9 -13.59 -47.59 -29.39
C LEU A 9 -15.11 -47.63 -29.49
N VAL A 10 -15.84 -46.61 -29.01
CA VAL A 10 -17.15 -46.17 -29.57
C VAL A 10 -17.37 -44.71 -29.16
N ALA A 11 -17.74 -43.88 -30.13
CA ALA A 11 -18.37 -42.57 -29.95
C ALA A 11 -19.66 -42.55 -30.79
N PRO A 12 -20.38 -41.43 -30.87
CA PRO A 12 -21.18 -40.77 -29.84
C PRO A 12 -22.70 -40.91 -30.14
N LEU A 13 -23.59 -40.50 -29.23
CA LEU A 13 -24.98 -40.19 -29.62
C LEU A 13 -25.63 -39.12 -28.73
N ILE A 14 -26.43 -38.26 -29.36
CA ILE A 14 -27.22 -37.17 -28.73
C ILE A 14 -28.69 -37.47 -29.03
N LEU A 15 -29.60 -37.32 -28.04
CA LEU A 15 -30.96 -36.70 -28.14
C LEU A 15 -32.04 -37.29 -27.20
N SER A 16 -32.76 -36.35 -26.58
CA SER A 16 -34.22 -36.29 -26.41
C SER A 16 -34.90 -36.75 -25.10
N SER A 17 -35.95 -35.98 -24.77
CA SER A 17 -37.02 -36.15 -23.76
C SER A 17 -36.62 -36.17 -22.27
N GLY A 18 -37.34 -35.49 -21.37
CA GLY A 18 -38.39 -34.46 -21.56
C GLY A 18 -39.25 -34.26 -20.30
N SER A 19 -39.59 -32.99 -19.99
CA SER A 19 -40.34 -32.51 -18.80
C SER A 19 -39.69 -32.88 -17.44
N ALA A 20 -39.83 -32.17 -16.32
CA ALA A 20 -40.46 -30.89 -15.99
C ALA A 20 -39.65 -30.23 -14.82
N ASP A 21 -39.82 -28.97 -14.42
CA ASP A 21 -40.75 -27.94 -14.89
C ASP A 21 -40.10 -26.52 -14.84
N THR A 22 -40.73 -25.51 -14.22
CA THR A 22 -40.58 -24.08 -14.54
C THR A 22 -40.28 -23.11 -13.38
N THR A 23 -39.49 -22.10 -13.75
CA THR A 23 -39.27 -20.77 -13.16
C THR A 23 -40.56 -20.02 -12.74
N THR A 24 -40.50 -19.10 -11.75
CA THR A 24 -40.76 -17.63 -11.92
C THR A 24 -41.16 -16.90 -10.62
N ILE A 25 -40.33 -15.90 -10.27
CA ILE A 25 -40.62 -14.56 -9.71
C ILE A 25 -42.04 -14.27 -9.19
N LEU A 26 -42.15 -13.65 -8.01
CA LEU A 26 -43.27 -12.76 -7.67
C LEU A 26 -42.80 -11.47 -6.98
N SER A 27 -43.47 -10.36 -7.30
CA SER A 27 -43.24 -9.00 -6.80
C SER A 27 -44.60 -8.29 -6.67
N VAL A 28 -44.67 -7.20 -5.87
CA VAL A 28 -45.81 -6.27 -5.67
C VAL A 28 -46.95 -6.90 -4.83
N ARG A 29 -47.43 -6.35 -3.69
CA ARG A 29 -48.03 -5.01 -3.49
C ARG A 29 -48.28 -4.65 -2.01
N ASP A 30 -48.50 -3.36 -1.71
CA ASP A 30 -49.01 -2.82 -0.43
C ASP A 30 -50.43 -3.24 -0.03
N GLN A 31 -50.69 -3.39 1.28
CA GLN A 31 -51.72 -2.66 2.10
C GLN A 31 -51.75 -3.23 3.55
N VAL A 32 -51.41 -2.47 4.61
CA VAL A 32 -52.21 -1.48 5.40
C VAL A 32 -52.95 -2.09 6.61
N VAL A 33 -52.54 -1.66 7.84
CA VAL A 33 -53.26 -1.72 9.16
C VAL A 33 -53.42 -3.16 9.75
N ASP A 34 -53.16 -3.44 11.03
CA ASP A 34 -53.59 -2.72 12.24
C ASP A 34 -52.58 -2.68 13.42
N THR A 35 -52.99 -2.03 14.50
CA THR A 35 -52.22 -1.44 15.60
C THR A 35 -52.09 -2.33 16.83
N PHE A 36 -50.92 -2.34 17.50
CA PHE A 36 -50.86 -2.46 18.96
C PHE A 36 -49.57 -1.92 19.60
N SER A 37 -49.75 -1.25 20.74
CA SER A 37 -48.79 -0.57 21.62
C SER A 37 -47.34 -1.11 21.69
N HIS A 38 -46.37 -0.32 21.23
CA HIS A 38 -44.96 -0.49 21.61
C HIS A 38 -44.66 0.21 22.94
N ARG A 39 -44.52 -0.58 24.02
CA ARG A 39 -43.80 -0.15 25.23
C ARG A 39 -42.36 0.20 24.87
N SER A 40 -41.97 1.46 25.06
CA SER A 40 -40.61 1.93 24.82
C SER A 40 -39.64 1.42 25.89
N LEU A 41 -38.82 0.44 25.54
CA LEU A 41 -37.61 0.10 26.31
C LEU A 41 -36.61 1.26 26.19
N ARG A 42 -36.58 2.13 27.20
CA ARG A 42 -35.51 3.14 27.34
C ARG A 42 -34.22 2.42 27.74
N ILE A 43 -33.41 2.07 26.74
CA ILE A 43 -32.05 1.57 26.97
C ILE A 43 -31.20 2.74 27.49
N HIS A 44 -31.10 2.86 28.81
CA HIS A 44 -30.06 3.67 29.45
C HIS A 44 -28.70 2.97 29.29
N THR A 45 -28.09 3.08 28.10
CA THR A 45 -26.63 3.00 28.04
C THR A 45 -26.09 4.23 28.74
N LYS A 46 -25.49 4.07 29.92
CA LYS A 46 -24.54 5.09 30.41
C LYS A 46 -23.48 5.28 29.32
N PRO A 47 -23.03 6.52 29.03
CA PRO A 47 -21.93 6.70 28.10
C PRO A 47 -20.68 6.12 28.74
N THR A 48 -20.28 4.90 28.34
CA THR A 48 -18.94 4.42 28.63
C THR A 48 -17.96 5.27 27.82
N GLU A 49 -16.84 5.61 28.44
CA GLU A 49 -15.89 6.61 27.93
C GLU A 49 -15.16 6.11 26.66
N ASP A 50 -15.36 4.85 26.29
CA ASP A 50 -14.83 4.16 25.11
C ASP A 50 -15.27 4.76 23.76
N ARG A 51 -16.31 5.61 23.72
CA ARG A 51 -16.66 6.36 22.50
C ARG A 51 -15.65 7.47 22.16
N ALA A 52 -14.61 7.66 22.97
CA ALA A 52 -13.53 8.62 22.71
C ALA A 52 -12.40 8.06 21.82
N TRP A 53 -12.32 6.75 21.55
CA TRP A 53 -11.17 6.15 20.83
C TRP A 53 -11.02 6.63 19.38
N TRP A 54 -12.10 6.95 18.68
CA TRP A 54 -12.06 7.37 17.26
C TRP A 54 -11.76 8.87 17.05
N SER A 55 -11.59 9.64 18.14
CA SER A 55 -11.75 11.10 18.15
C SER A 55 -10.67 11.92 17.43
N ARG A 56 -9.72 11.29 16.71
CA ARG A 56 -8.74 12.01 15.88
C ARG A 56 -8.13 11.23 14.71
N ALA A 57 -8.94 10.46 13.97
CA ALA A 57 -8.54 10.08 12.60
C ALA A 57 -8.26 11.36 11.78
N PRO A 58 -7.15 11.45 11.00
CA PRO A 58 -6.86 12.68 10.25
C PRO A 58 -7.99 12.96 9.25
N LYS A 59 -8.43 14.22 9.17
CA LYS A 59 -9.45 14.61 8.19
C LYS A 59 -8.87 14.51 6.78
N LEU A 60 -9.64 13.96 5.84
CA LEU A 60 -9.28 14.03 4.43
C LEU A 60 -9.29 15.49 3.94
N LEU A 61 -8.19 15.94 3.33
CA LEU A 61 -8.01 17.33 2.89
C LEU A 61 -8.49 17.61 1.46
N LEU A 62 -8.32 16.67 0.52
CA LEU A 62 -8.73 16.81 -0.89
C LEU A 62 -9.45 15.56 -1.40
N SER A 63 -10.45 15.73 -2.26
CA SER A 63 -11.03 14.66 -3.07
C SER A 63 -10.10 14.28 -4.23
N ILE A 64 -10.35 13.11 -4.81
CA ILE A 64 -9.71 12.68 -6.06
C ILE A 64 -10.04 13.64 -7.22
N ASP A 65 -11.25 14.21 -7.23
CA ASP A 65 -11.71 15.12 -8.27
C ASP A 65 -11.04 16.50 -8.15
N ASP A 66 -10.83 16.99 -6.92
CA ASP A 66 -10.05 18.20 -6.66
C ASP A 66 -8.60 18.01 -7.16
N MET A 67 -7.98 16.87 -6.86
CA MET A 67 -6.62 16.56 -7.34
C MET A 67 -6.55 16.36 -8.86
N LYS A 68 -7.59 15.78 -9.49
CA LYS A 68 -7.73 15.72 -10.96
C LYS A 68 -7.82 17.12 -11.57
N GLN A 69 -8.53 18.05 -10.94
CA GLN A 69 -8.62 19.43 -11.38
C GLN A 69 -7.29 20.18 -11.21
N LEU A 70 -6.66 20.09 -10.03
CA LEU A 70 -5.34 20.67 -9.78
C LEU A 70 -4.27 20.14 -10.76
N ALA A 71 -4.31 18.87 -11.13
CA ALA A 71 -3.41 18.29 -12.13
C ALA A 71 -3.60 18.88 -13.54
N LYS A 72 -4.83 19.24 -13.93
CA LYS A 72 -5.12 19.95 -15.19
C LYS A 72 -4.65 21.41 -15.15
N GLU A 73 -4.69 22.03 -13.98
CA GLU A 73 -4.15 23.38 -13.72
C GLU A 73 -2.61 23.43 -13.68
N GLY A 74 -1.92 22.31 -13.93
CA GLY A 74 -0.47 22.24 -13.99
C GLY A 74 0.23 22.09 -12.63
N ASN A 75 -0.51 21.81 -11.55
CA ASN A 75 0.10 21.55 -10.23
C ASN A 75 1.00 20.31 -10.30
N SER A 76 2.17 20.36 -9.65
CA SER A 76 3.08 19.23 -9.57
C SER A 76 2.61 18.18 -8.55
N VAL A 77 3.19 16.98 -8.61
CA VAL A 77 2.98 15.93 -7.60
C VAL A 77 3.39 16.41 -6.20
N ASP A 78 4.52 17.14 -6.10
CA ASP A 78 5.02 17.72 -4.86
C ASP A 78 4.03 18.75 -4.27
N ASP A 79 3.30 19.49 -5.10
CA ASP A 79 2.33 20.48 -4.61
C ASP A 79 1.07 19.82 -4.06
N ILE A 80 0.64 18.70 -4.63
CA ILE A 80 -0.45 17.89 -4.08
C ILE A 80 0.01 17.20 -2.80
N PHE A 81 1.25 16.70 -2.73
CA PHE A 81 1.84 16.14 -1.51
C PHE A 81 1.85 17.16 -0.35
N LYS A 82 2.22 18.42 -0.61
CA LYS A 82 2.13 19.54 0.35
C LYS A 82 0.69 19.92 0.70
N LYS A 83 -0.22 19.99 -0.28
CA LYS A 83 -1.66 20.31 -0.04
C LYS A 83 -2.38 19.24 0.79
N LEU A 84 -1.87 18.01 0.78
CA LEU A 84 -2.29 16.90 1.64
C LEU A 84 -1.59 16.88 3.02
N ASP A 85 -0.81 17.92 3.35
CA ASP A 85 0.00 18.07 4.57
C ASP A 85 0.97 16.89 4.84
N LEU A 86 1.31 16.10 3.81
CA LEU A 86 2.20 14.95 3.93
C LEU A 86 3.66 15.35 4.13
N ASP A 87 3.98 16.63 3.95
CA ASP A 87 5.28 17.22 4.25
C ASP A 87 5.38 17.79 5.69
N LYS A 88 4.30 17.72 6.49
CA LYS A 88 4.26 18.22 7.87
C LYS A 88 4.16 17.11 8.91
N ILE A 89 4.47 15.87 8.54
CA ILE A 89 4.36 14.69 9.42
C ILE A 89 5.40 14.76 10.56
N ALA A 90 6.58 15.28 10.26
CA ALA A 90 7.66 15.52 11.22
C ALA A 90 8.35 16.87 10.92
N THR A 91 8.92 17.46 11.96
CA THR A 91 9.71 18.70 11.89
C THR A 91 11.20 18.38 11.78
N LYS A 92 12.04 19.39 11.49
CA LYS A 92 13.50 19.21 11.46
C LYS A 92 14.13 18.98 12.84
N ASP A 93 13.40 19.31 13.90
CA ASP A 93 13.82 19.20 15.29
C ASP A 93 13.47 17.82 15.91
N ASP A 94 12.66 17.02 15.21
CA ASP A 94 12.34 15.65 15.60
C ASP A 94 13.56 14.74 15.44
N LYS A 95 13.78 13.84 16.40
CA LYS A 95 14.84 12.82 16.29
C LYS A 95 14.47 11.79 15.23
N LEU A 96 15.47 11.15 14.62
CA LEU A 96 15.26 10.14 13.57
C LEU A 96 14.23 9.06 13.96
N ASP A 97 14.29 8.55 15.19
CA ASP A 97 13.33 7.55 15.68
C ASP A 97 11.91 8.10 15.76
N ASP A 98 11.74 9.35 16.23
CA ASP A 98 10.44 10.04 16.26
C ASP A 98 9.90 10.28 14.84
N VAL A 99 10.75 10.65 13.88
CA VAL A 99 10.40 10.79 12.46
C VAL A 99 9.92 9.46 11.90
N ILE A 100 10.68 8.37 12.10
CA ILE A 100 10.34 7.01 11.66
C ILE A 100 8.97 6.59 12.20
N ASP A 101 8.71 6.82 13.49
CA ASP A 101 7.50 6.38 14.16
C ASP A 101 6.27 7.23 13.75
N LYS A 102 6.45 8.55 13.57
CA LYS A 102 5.40 9.46 13.03
C LYS A 102 5.06 9.12 11.58
N LEU A 103 6.06 8.91 10.73
CA LEU A 103 5.87 8.48 9.34
C LEU A 103 5.11 7.15 9.27
N LYS A 104 5.56 6.14 10.03
CA LYS A 104 4.88 4.84 10.14
C LYS A 104 3.40 5.02 10.48
N ARG A 105 3.09 5.65 11.62
CA ARG A 105 1.70 5.88 12.07
C ARG A 105 0.84 6.56 10.99
N THR A 106 1.42 7.48 10.24
CA THR A 106 0.74 8.19 9.15
C THR A 106 0.48 7.28 7.95
N MET A 107 1.47 6.51 7.50
CA MET A 107 1.33 5.54 6.38
C MET A 107 0.22 4.52 6.62
N GLY A 108 0.07 4.02 7.85
CA GLY A 108 -0.97 3.02 8.17
C GLY A 108 -2.39 3.58 8.21
N ASN A 109 -2.57 4.79 8.74
CA ASN A 109 -3.87 5.29 9.22
C ASN A 109 -4.33 6.64 8.63
N ASN A 110 -3.52 7.35 7.84
CA ASN A 110 -3.93 8.65 7.29
C ASN A 110 -4.68 8.51 5.94
N PRO A 111 -5.94 8.97 5.83
CA PRO A 111 -6.67 8.94 4.56
C PRO A 111 -6.03 9.79 3.45
N ASN A 112 -5.28 10.85 3.77
CA ASN A 112 -4.57 11.66 2.77
C ASN A 112 -3.55 10.81 1.98
N ILE A 113 -2.87 9.86 2.63
CA ILE A 113 -1.89 8.99 1.95
C ILE A 113 -2.60 8.00 1.02
N LYS A 114 -3.74 7.43 1.46
CA LYS A 114 -4.58 6.57 0.61
C LYS A 114 -5.10 7.33 -0.62
N GLN A 115 -5.47 8.59 -0.47
CA GLN A 115 -5.88 9.44 -1.59
C GLN A 115 -4.71 9.83 -2.50
N PHE A 116 -3.52 10.09 -1.96
CA PHE A 116 -2.32 10.36 -2.75
C PHE A 116 -1.91 9.15 -3.62
N ILE A 117 -1.96 7.94 -3.07
CA ILE A 117 -1.76 6.68 -3.82
C ILE A 117 -2.75 6.60 -4.98
N ARG A 118 -4.05 6.80 -4.70
CA ARG A 118 -5.12 6.74 -5.70
C ARG A 118 -4.99 7.84 -6.76
N TYR A 119 -4.51 9.02 -6.40
CA TYR A 119 -4.21 10.10 -7.33
C TYR A 119 -3.12 9.72 -8.33
N LEU A 120 -2.01 9.14 -7.86
CA LEU A 120 -0.92 8.74 -8.74
C LEU A 120 -1.35 7.64 -9.71
N ASP A 121 -2.11 6.66 -9.20
CA ASP A 121 -2.65 5.53 -9.97
C ASP A 121 -3.70 5.96 -11.01
N GLU A 122 -4.76 6.67 -10.59
CA GLU A 122 -5.87 7.05 -11.47
C GLU A 122 -5.59 8.26 -12.40
N VAL A 123 -4.67 9.16 -12.04
CA VAL A 123 -4.57 10.49 -12.68
C VAL A 123 -3.25 10.70 -13.41
N LYS A 124 -2.13 10.23 -12.82
CA LYS A 124 -0.81 10.39 -13.42
C LYS A 124 -0.37 9.16 -14.22
N ALA A 125 -0.88 7.97 -13.90
CA ALA A 125 -0.43 6.70 -14.46
C ALA A 125 1.10 6.49 -14.33
N GLU A 126 1.73 7.19 -13.40
CA GLU A 126 3.10 6.95 -12.94
C GLU A 126 3.12 5.70 -12.05
N PRO A 127 4.25 4.97 -11.94
CA PRO A 127 4.39 3.88 -10.99
C PRO A 127 4.25 4.41 -9.55
N PRO A 128 3.07 4.30 -8.89
CA PRO A 128 2.72 5.19 -7.79
C PRO A 128 3.64 4.99 -6.59
N VAL A 129 4.07 3.74 -6.40
CA VAL A 129 5.02 3.30 -5.38
C VAL A 129 6.36 4.03 -5.46
N GLN A 130 6.92 4.23 -6.67
CA GLN A 130 8.23 4.87 -6.85
C GLN A 130 8.15 6.39 -6.63
N THR A 131 7.10 7.03 -7.14
CA THR A 131 6.88 8.47 -6.94
C THR A 131 6.67 8.80 -5.46
N ILE A 132 5.88 8.00 -4.72
CA ILE A 132 5.67 8.22 -3.26
C ILE A 132 6.98 8.07 -2.49
N VAL A 133 7.75 7.01 -2.74
CA VAL A 133 9.07 6.81 -2.10
C VAL A 133 9.98 8.01 -2.36
N SER A 134 10.06 8.46 -3.61
CA SER A 134 10.87 9.62 -4.00
C SER A 134 10.42 10.92 -3.31
N SER A 135 9.10 11.16 -3.19
CA SER A 135 8.56 12.32 -2.47
C SER A 135 8.83 12.27 -0.96
N LEU A 136 8.72 11.08 -0.34
CA LEU A 136 9.06 10.88 1.07
C LEU A 136 10.55 11.08 1.31
N ASP A 137 11.41 10.47 0.51
CA ASP A 137 12.88 10.59 0.61
C ASP A 137 13.35 12.03 0.48
N LYS A 138 12.80 12.77 -0.50
CA LYS A 138 13.11 14.19 -0.72
C LYS A 138 12.77 15.07 0.49
N LYS A 139 11.83 14.64 1.34
CA LYS A 139 11.37 15.41 2.50
C LYS A 139 11.95 14.94 3.84
N TYR A 140 12.12 13.64 4.03
CA TYR A 140 12.47 13.00 5.31
C TYR A 140 13.81 12.24 5.27
N GLY A 141 14.41 12.06 4.10
CA GLY A 141 15.67 11.35 3.89
C GLY A 141 15.49 9.83 3.74
N ASP A 142 16.24 9.26 2.80
CA ASP A 142 16.29 7.82 2.50
C ASP A 142 16.41 6.92 3.74
N GLU A 143 17.18 7.34 4.75
CA GLU A 143 17.39 6.58 5.99
C GLU A 143 16.08 6.41 6.77
N ALA A 144 15.39 7.52 7.04
CA ALA A 144 14.15 7.53 7.82
C ALA A 144 13.05 6.76 7.08
N VAL A 145 12.97 6.93 5.76
CA VAL A 145 11.96 6.26 4.92
C VAL A 145 12.23 4.76 4.84
N ALA A 146 13.46 4.31 4.58
CA ALA A 146 13.79 2.90 4.53
C ALA A 146 13.55 2.18 5.87
N LYS A 147 14.01 2.78 6.99
CA LYS A 147 13.78 2.25 8.34
C LYS A 147 12.29 2.21 8.69
N MET A 148 11.53 3.23 8.30
CA MET A 148 10.07 3.27 8.46
C MET A 148 9.37 2.18 7.65
N LEU A 149 9.70 2.01 6.37
CA LEU A 149 9.09 1.01 5.49
C LEU A 149 9.38 -0.42 5.96
N PHE A 150 10.60 -0.68 6.43
CA PHE A 150 10.95 -1.94 7.10
C PHE A 150 10.10 -2.16 8.36
N ASN A 151 10.06 -1.17 9.27
CA ASN A 151 9.25 -1.25 10.49
C ASN A 151 7.74 -1.41 10.20
N ALA A 152 7.24 -0.82 9.11
CA ALA A 152 5.88 -0.97 8.62
C ALA A 152 5.63 -2.41 8.12
N ARG A 153 6.51 -2.96 7.28
CA ARG A 153 6.42 -4.36 6.79
C ARG A 153 6.34 -5.38 7.93
N GLU A 154 7.22 -5.28 8.92
CA GLU A 154 7.28 -6.26 10.01
C GLU A 154 6.06 -6.11 10.97
N SER A 155 5.54 -4.88 11.14
CA SER A 155 4.43 -4.60 12.07
C SER A 155 3.02 -4.76 11.46
N TYR A 156 2.84 -4.44 10.18
CA TYR A 156 1.52 -4.43 9.53
C TYR A 156 1.08 -5.81 9.07
N ARG A 157 -0.20 -5.90 8.69
CA ARG A 157 -0.88 -7.10 8.21
C ARG A 157 -1.73 -6.74 6.99
N GLY A 158 -2.10 -7.74 6.18
CA GLY A 158 -2.91 -7.55 4.98
C GLY A 158 -2.28 -6.58 3.96
N GLU A 159 -3.12 -5.81 3.27
CA GLU A 159 -2.74 -4.89 2.20
C GLU A 159 -1.68 -3.86 2.62
N ASN A 160 -1.77 -3.32 3.84
CA ASN A 160 -0.79 -2.36 4.37
C ASN A 160 0.63 -2.95 4.46
N LYS A 161 0.76 -4.26 4.73
CA LYS A 161 2.06 -4.95 4.71
C LYS A 161 2.58 -5.09 3.28
N VAL A 162 1.73 -5.54 2.35
CA VAL A 162 2.08 -5.69 0.93
C VAL A 162 2.48 -4.36 0.28
N LEU A 163 1.83 -3.26 0.68
CA LEU A 163 2.21 -1.91 0.25
C LEU A 163 3.58 -1.52 0.79
N ALA A 164 3.85 -1.72 2.09
CA ALA A 164 5.16 -1.44 2.69
C ALA A 164 6.28 -2.28 2.05
N GLU A 165 6.01 -3.54 1.72
CA GLU A 165 6.93 -4.42 0.98
C GLU A 165 7.27 -3.85 -0.40
N LYS A 166 6.26 -3.50 -1.21
CA LYS A 166 6.46 -2.91 -2.54
C LYS A 166 7.20 -1.57 -2.49
N MET A 167 6.90 -0.73 -1.50
CA MET A 167 7.60 0.55 -1.30
C MET A 167 9.06 0.33 -0.90
N LEU A 168 9.35 -0.65 -0.05
CA LEU A 168 10.72 -0.98 0.34
C LEU A 168 11.51 -1.59 -0.84
N GLU A 169 10.88 -2.41 -1.68
CA GLU A 169 11.49 -2.86 -2.94
C GLU A 169 11.77 -1.68 -3.90
N ALA A 170 10.86 -0.70 -3.99
CA ALA A 170 11.07 0.51 -4.78
C ALA A 170 12.23 1.37 -4.26
N GLN A 171 12.42 1.45 -2.93
CA GLN A 171 13.61 2.06 -2.30
C GLN A 171 14.90 1.41 -2.80
N TYR A 172 14.95 0.06 -2.82
CA TYR A 172 16.12 -0.68 -3.27
C TYR A 172 16.41 -0.48 -4.75
N VAL A 173 15.36 -0.43 -5.58
CA VAL A 173 15.48 -0.12 -7.01
C VAL A 173 15.99 1.31 -7.21
N LYS A 174 15.46 2.30 -6.46
CA LYS A 174 15.95 3.69 -6.48
C LYS A 174 17.45 3.76 -6.17
N TRP A 175 17.89 3.19 -5.05
CA TRP A 175 19.31 3.15 -4.68
C TRP A 175 20.19 2.45 -5.72
N TYR A 176 19.68 1.41 -6.38
CA TYR A 176 20.37 0.75 -7.48
C TYR A 176 20.51 1.67 -8.71
N THR A 177 19.45 2.38 -9.10
CA THR A 177 19.47 3.34 -10.21
C THR A 177 20.36 4.56 -9.94
N GLU A 178 20.41 5.01 -8.68
CA GLU A 178 21.33 6.04 -8.18
C GLU A 178 22.79 5.54 -8.06
N LYS A 179 23.06 4.30 -8.45
CA LYS A 179 24.39 3.66 -8.43
C LYS A 179 25.02 3.60 -7.03
N LYS A 180 24.21 3.64 -5.95
CA LYS A 180 24.72 3.53 -4.58
C LYS A 180 25.46 2.21 -4.38
N SER A 181 26.65 2.28 -3.77
CA SER A 181 27.41 1.09 -3.41
C SER A 181 26.79 0.42 -2.17
N THR A 182 27.13 -0.84 -1.94
CA THR A 182 26.72 -1.55 -0.73
C THR A 182 27.23 -0.85 0.53
N ASN A 183 28.41 -0.25 0.48
CA ASN A 183 28.97 0.50 1.60
C ASN A 183 28.23 1.83 1.80
N ALA A 184 27.93 2.57 0.72
CA ALA A 184 27.13 3.78 0.81
C ALA A 184 25.74 3.55 1.42
N VAL A 185 25.14 2.36 1.22
CA VAL A 185 23.85 2.01 1.85
C VAL A 185 23.98 1.59 3.32
N ILE A 186 25.07 0.93 3.74
CA ILE A 186 25.25 0.60 5.17
C ILE A 186 25.57 1.87 5.99
N ASP A 187 26.37 2.78 5.43
CA ASP A 187 26.66 4.09 6.00
C ASP A 187 25.39 4.96 6.08
N LEU A 188 24.58 4.99 5.01
CA LEU A 188 23.30 5.70 4.96
C LEU A 188 22.29 5.21 6.01
N LEU A 189 22.31 3.91 6.34
CA LEU A 189 21.46 3.34 7.39
C LEU A 189 22.00 3.57 8.80
N GLY A 190 23.14 4.26 8.96
CA GLY A 190 23.77 4.51 10.25
C GLY A 190 24.19 3.23 10.98
N ILE A 191 24.58 2.18 10.24
CA ILE A 191 24.90 0.87 10.82
C ILE A 191 26.42 0.72 10.95
N GLU A 192 26.92 0.73 12.19
CA GLU A 192 28.33 0.47 12.47
C GLU A 192 28.73 -0.97 12.08
N HIS A 193 29.79 -1.11 11.28
CA HIS A 193 30.33 -2.42 10.86
C HIS A 193 30.67 -3.36 12.03
N LYS A 194 31.01 -2.82 13.21
CA LYS A 194 31.39 -3.60 14.39
C LYS A 194 30.20 -4.30 15.05
N THR A 195 29.01 -3.70 15.00
CA THR A 195 27.80 -4.14 15.72
C THR A 195 26.62 -4.42 14.78
N TRP A 196 26.85 -4.41 13.46
CA TRP A 196 25.82 -4.60 12.43
C TRP A 196 24.94 -5.84 12.59
N TYR A 197 25.45 -6.93 13.19
CA TYR A 197 24.68 -8.15 13.45
C TYR A 197 23.64 -8.01 14.58
N GLU A 198 23.75 -6.97 15.40
CA GLU A 198 22.80 -6.62 16.48
C GLU A 198 21.73 -5.64 15.98
N ASN A 199 21.99 -4.93 14.87
CA ASN A 199 21.09 -3.92 14.33
C ASN A 199 20.02 -4.54 13.42
N PRO A 200 18.71 -4.45 13.74
CA PRO A 200 17.66 -5.08 12.94
C PRO A 200 17.58 -4.55 11.50
N PHE A 201 18.05 -3.32 11.25
CA PHE A 201 18.06 -2.72 9.92
C PHE A 201 19.14 -3.30 8.99
N VAL A 202 20.06 -4.15 9.48
CA VAL A 202 21.03 -4.85 8.62
C VAL A 202 20.33 -5.76 7.58
N LYS A 203 19.10 -6.20 7.88
CA LYS A 203 18.26 -6.95 6.94
C LYS A 203 17.88 -6.12 5.70
N ILE A 204 17.69 -4.80 5.84
CA ILE A 204 17.48 -3.87 4.70
C ILE A 204 18.67 -3.92 3.75
N TRP A 205 19.89 -3.85 4.31
CA TRP A 205 21.12 -3.91 3.54
C TRP A 205 21.28 -5.25 2.81
N TRP A 206 21.04 -6.38 3.49
CA TRP A 206 21.11 -7.71 2.86
C TRP A 206 20.13 -7.87 1.69
N GLU A 207 18.89 -7.39 1.83
CA GLU A 207 17.89 -7.42 0.76
C GLU A 207 18.31 -6.55 -0.43
N PHE A 208 18.85 -5.35 -0.20
CA PHE A 208 19.43 -4.50 -1.25
C PHE A 208 20.61 -5.19 -1.97
N VAL A 209 21.52 -5.83 -1.25
CA VAL A 209 22.66 -6.57 -1.82
C VAL A 209 22.17 -7.70 -2.74
N GLN A 210 21.15 -8.47 -2.30
CA GLN A 210 20.55 -9.54 -3.09
C GLN A 210 19.86 -9.02 -4.35
N LEU A 211 19.09 -7.92 -4.23
CA LEU A 211 18.46 -7.26 -5.39
C LEU A 211 19.51 -6.78 -6.39
N ARG A 212 20.55 -6.08 -5.91
CA ARG A 212 21.67 -5.59 -6.75
C ARG A 212 22.35 -6.74 -7.49
N ALA A 213 22.65 -7.85 -6.81
CA ALA A 213 23.24 -9.04 -7.45
C ALA A 213 22.32 -9.64 -8.53
N LYS A 214 21.01 -9.73 -8.26
CA LYS A 214 19.97 -10.23 -9.18
C LYS A 214 19.78 -9.35 -10.42
N TYR A 215 19.96 -8.03 -10.32
CA TYR A 215 19.87 -7.11 -11.46
C TYR A 215 21.12 -7.19 -12.33
N ILE A 216 22.31 -7.21 -11.70
CA ILE A 216 23.59 -7.40 -12.38
C ILE A 216 23.62 -8.72 -13.14
N SER A 217 23.21 -9.84 -12.52
CA SER A 217 23.21 -11.16 -13.18
C SER A 217 22.22 -11.29 -14.33
N LYS A 218 21.22 -10.41 -14.40
CA LYS A 218 20.24 -10.34 -15.51
C LYS A 218 20.64 -9.36 -16.62
N GLY A 219 21.76 -8.66 -16.50
CA GLY A 219 22.17 -7.63 -17.45
C GLY A 219 21.25 -6.38 -17.45
N ILE A 220 20.40 -6.22 -16.42
CA ILE A 220 19.55 -5.04 -16.26
C ILE A 220 20.42 -3.92 -15.70
N LEU A 221 21.09 -3.19 -16.59
CA LEU A 221 21.85 -2.00 -16.21
C LEU A 221 20.91 -0.94 -15.60
N PRO A 222 21.36 -0.16 -14.60
CA PRO A 222 20.58 0.97 -14.12
C PRO A 222 20.37 1.95 -15.28
N VAL A 223 19.13 2.42 -15.44
CA VAL A 223 18.82 3.50 -16.39
C VAL A 223 19.73 4.68 -16.05
N GLN A 224 20.53 5.13 -17.02
CA GLN A 224 21.42 6.27 -16.83
C GLN A 224 20.55 7.47 -16.39
N PRO A 225 20.90 8.18 -15.30
CA PRO A 225 20.18 9.39 -14.97
C PRO A 225 20.29 10.36 -16.15
N VAL A 226 19.15 10.93 -16.55
CA VAL A 226 19.12 12.04 -17.49
C VAL A 226 19.77 13.22 -16.77
N GLU A 227 20.92 13.69 -17.28
CA GLU A 227 21.47 14.97 -16.88
C GLU A 227 20.48 16.06 -17.35
N ILE A 228 19.99 16.87 -16.39
CA ILE A 228 19.09 18.01 -16.60
C ILE A 228 19.90 19.28 -16.34
#